data_AF-A0A821SAL0-F1
#
_entry.id   AF-A0A821SAL0-F1
#
_cell.length_a   1.000
_cell.length_b   1.000
_cell.length_c   1.000
_cell.angle_alpha   90.00
_cell.angle_beta   90.00
_cell.angle_gamma   90.00
#
_symmetry.space_group_name_H-M   'P 1'
#
loop_
_entity.id
_entity.type
_entity.pdbx_description
1 polymer ?
#
loop_
_entity_poly.entity_id
_entity_poly.type
_entity_poly.pdbx_seq_one_letter_code
_entity_poly.pdbx_strand_id
1 'polypeptide(L)' 'MIKHGINLFHIESRLSRQNKDDHEFYVVCDNSMGSVTDAIKEFRESSKYIHVL' A
#
# COMPACT_ATOMS: atom_id res chain seq x y z
N MET A 1 14.71 -10.02 2.79
CA MET A 1 13.65 -11.03 2.53
C MET A 1 12.47 -10.29 1.91
N ILE A 2 12.14 -10.53 0.64
CA ILE A 2 10.96 -9.92 0.00
C ILE A 2 9.76 -10.76 0.45
N LYS A 3 9.05 -10.31 1.50
CA LYS A 3 8.02 -11.12 2.20
C LYS A 3 6.91 -11.62 1.27
N HIS A 4 6.52 -10.80 0.29
CA HIS A 4 5.39 -11.08 -0.62
C HIS A 4 5.79 -11.20 -2.10
N GLY A 5 7.09 -11.22 -2.41
CA GLY A 5 7.58 -11.19 -3.80
C GLY A 5 7.28 -9.90 -4.56
N ILE A 6 6.93 -8.81 -3.86
CA ILE A 6 6.58 -7.52 -4.45
C ILE A 6 7.81 -6.61 -4.44
N ASN A 7 8.05 -5.91 -5.55
CA ASN A 7 9.09 -4.90 -5.62
C ASN A 7 8.47 -3.50 -5.50
N LEU A 8 8.87 -2.73 -4.49
CA LEU A 8 8.39 -1.36 -4.31
C LEU A 8 9.23 -0.41 -5.18
N PHE A 9 8.56 0.35 -6.04
CA PHE A 9 9.20 1.36 -6.87
C PHE A 9 9.12 2.76 -6.27
N HIS A 10 7.97 3.07 -5.66
CA HIS A 10 7.72 4.38 -5.07
C HIS A 10 6.82 4.26 -3.86
N ILE A 11 7.09 5.06 -2.84
CA ILE A 11 6.18 5.27 -1.71
C ILE A 11 6.23 6.73 -1.32
N GLU A 12 5.05 7.34 -1.18
CA GLU A 12 4.90 8.69 -0.67
C GLU A 12 3.75 8.75 0.33
N SER A 13 3.87 9.68 1.28
CA SER A 13 2.80 10.02 2.21
C SER A 13 2.38 11.46 2.00
N ARG A 14 1.10 11.72 2.27
CA ARG A 14 0.53 13.06 2.27
C ARG A 14 -0.55 13.16 3.33
N LEU A 15 -0.84 14.38 3.77
CA LEU A 15 -2.01 14.63 4.61
C LEU A 15 -3.27 14.26 3.82
N SER A 16 -4.20 13.56 4.47
CA SER A 16 -5.46 13.23 3.84
C SER A 16 -6.26 14.49 3.54
N ARG A 17 -6.87 14.52 2.35
CA ARG A 17 -7.76 15.62 1.96
C ARG A 17 -9.13 15.53 2.59
N GLN A 18 -9.53 14.32 3.02
CA GLN A 18 -10.85 14.07 3.60
C GLN A 18 -10.83 14.19 5.14
N ASN A 19 -9.75 13.73 5.79
CA ASN A 19 -9.60 13.79 7.25
C ASN A 19 -8.28 14.48 7.62
N LYS A 20 -8.36 15.63 8.31
CA LYS A 20 -7.20 16.48 8.60
C LYS A 20 -6.13 15.84 9.49
N ASP A 21 -6.51 14.83 10.26
CA ASP A 21 -5.61 14.12 11.17
C ASP A 21 -5.09 12.79 10.58
N ASP A 22 -5.56 12.42 9.38
CA ASP A 22 -5.16 11.20 8.70
C ASP A 22 -4.06 11.44 7.67
N HIS A 23 -3.28 10.41 7.39
CA HIS A 23 -2.33 10.37 6.28
C HIS A 23 -2.80 9.39 5.22
N GLU A 24 -2.59 9.75 3.96
CA GLU A 24 -2.75 8.89 2.80
C GLU A 24 -1.37 8.46 2.33
N PHE A 25 -1.26 7.18 1.97
CA PHE A 25 -0.04 6.62 1.38
C PHE A 25 -0.33 6.21 -0.06
N TYR A 26 0.55 6.62 -0.98
CA TYR A 26 0.53 6.15 -2.36
C TYR A 26 1.76 5.25 -2.57
N VAL A 27 1.50 4.03 -3.02
CA VAL A 27 2.50 2.98 -3.19
C VAL A 27 2.47 2.50 -4.62
N VAL A 28 3.61 2.56 -5.31
CA VAL A 28 3.79 1.99 -6.64
C VAL A 28 4.69 0.77 -6.49
N CYS A 29 4.23 -0.35 -7.02
CA CYS A 29 4.98 -1.60 -6.94
C CYS A 29 4.79 -2.45 -8.19
N ASP A 30 5.75 -3.32 -8.45
CA ASP A 30 5.63 -4.41 -9.41
C ASP A 30 5.23 -5.70 -8.69
N ASN A 31 4.23 -6.36 -9.26
CA ASN A 31 3.68 -7.63 -8.82
C ASN A 31 3.96 -8.77 -9.80
N SER A 32 4.82 -8.58 -10.81
CA SER A 32 5.17 -9.61 -11.79
C SER A 32 5.72 -10.91 -11.16
N MET A 33 6.35 -10.81 -10.00
CA MET A 33 6.99 -11.93 -9.29
C MET A 33 6.28 -12.36 -8.00
N GLY A 34 5.14 -11.75 -7.63
CA GLY A 34 4.55 -11.94 -6.32
C GLY A 34 3.06 -11.62 -6.23
N SER A 35 2.46 -11.94 -5.07
CA SER A 35 1.03 -11.78 -4.83
C SER A 35 0.75 -10.44 -4.14
N VAL A 36 0.31 -9.44 -4.91
CA VAL A 36 -0.15 -8.15 -4.35
C VAL A 36 -1.33 -8.34 -3.39
N THR A 37 -2.14 -9.36 -3.64
CA THR A 37 -3.32 -9.71 -2.84
C THR A 37 -2.97 -10.03 -1.39
N ASP A 38 -1.90 -10.79 -1.15
CA ASP A 38 -1.50 -11.17 0.21
C ASP A 38 -0.95 -9.98 0.98
N ALA A 39 -0.19 -9.11 0.32
CA ALA A 39 0.27 -7.85 0.90
C ALA A 39 -0.90 -6.91 1.24
N ILE A 40 -1.88 -6.77 0.35
CA ILE A 40 -3.08 -5.97 0.61
C ILE A 40 -3.87 -6.53 1.79
N LYS A 41 -3.98 -7.87 1.90
CA LYS A 41 -4.67 -8.51 3.02
C LYS A 41 -4.03 -8.15 4.36
N GLU A 42 -2.70 -8.15 4.43
CA GLU A 42 -1.96 -7.71 5.63
C GLU A 42 -2.15 -6.20 5.89
N PHE A 43 -2.09 -5.37 4.85
CA PHE A 43 -2.32 -3.93 5.01
C PHE A 43 -3.73 -3.58 5.48
N ARG A 44 -4.75 -4.38 5.13
CA ARG A 44 -6.13 -4.15 5.58
C ARG A 44 -6.28 -4.20 7.10
N GLU A 45 -5.40 -4.90 7.81
CA GLU A 45 -5.44 -4.96 9.28
C GLU A 45 -4.97 -3.66 9.94
N SER A 46 -4.17 -2.85 9.22
CA SER A 46 -3.57 -1.61 9.72
C SER A 46 -4.07 -0.33 9.03
N SER A 47 -4.83 -0.48 7.93
CA SER A 47 -5.29 0.62 7.10
C SER A 47 -6.81 0.79 7.20
N LYS A 48 -7.27 2.03 7.42
CA LYS A 48 -8.71 2.35 7.42
C LYS A 48 -9.36 2.07 6.06
N TYR A 49 -8.62 2.29 4.98
CA TYR A 49 -9.09 2.12 3.61
C TYR A 49 -7.90 1.84 2.69
N ILE A 50 -8.12 1.02 1.65
CA ILE A 50 -7.14 0.73 0.61
C ILE A 50 -7.85 0.84 -0.74
N HIS A 51 -7.22 1.57 -1.67
CA HIS A 51 -7.62 1.64 -3.07
C HIS A 51 -6.50 1.07 -3.94
N VAL A 52 -6.84 0.16 -4.85
CA VAL A 52 -5.90 -0.48 -5.78
C VAL A 52 -6.31 -0.06 -7.19
N LEU A 53 -5.31 0.38 -7.97
CA LEU A 53 -5.47 0.80 -9.36
C LEU A 53 -5.13 -0.33 -10.33
#